data_AF-A0A8X6NEV1-F1
#
_entry.id   AF-A0A8X6NEV1-F1
#
_cell.length_a   1.000
_cell.length_b   1.000
_cell.length_c   1.000
_cell.angle_alpha   90.00
_cell.angle_beta   90.00
_cell.angle_gamma   90.00
#
_symmetry.space_group_name_H-M   'P 1'
#
loop_
_entity.id
_entity.type
_entity.pdbx_description
1 polymer ?
#
loop_
_entity_poly.entity_id
_entity_poly.type
_entity_poly.pdbx_seq_one_letter_code
_entity_poly.pdbx_strand_id
1 'polypeptide(L)'
;MLRLLTVKVPSKSDRWDYFFFSLEKAFASENVSDEFKPKVLLCMLGDKVSNLLINLGEEELKDYESLKQVVLKDYEPSLKICLENFTKAKRYPD
;
A
#
# COMPACT_ATOMS: atom_id res chain seq x y z
N MET A 1 -25.37 -4.08 -1.60
CA MET A 1 -24.41 -4.62 -0.63
C MET A 1 -23.05 -4.59 -1.30
N LEU A 2 -22.23 -3.56 -1.04
CA LEU A 2 -20.85 -3.50 -1.55
C LEU A 2 -20.12 -4.73 -1.03
N ARG A 3 -19.71 -5.65 -1.90
CA ARG A 3 -18.78 -6.72 -1.54
C ARG A 3 -17.47 -6.03 -1.19
N LEU A 4 -17.29 -5.72 0.10
CA LEU A 4 -16.05 -5.11 0.58
C LEU A 4 -14.91 -6.00 0.11
N LEU A 5 -14.00 -5.38 -0.63
CA LEU A 5 -12.79 -6.00 -1.13
C LEU A 5 -12.07 -6.60 0.07
N THR A 6 -12.06 -7.92 0.17
CA THR A 6 -11.45 -8.71 1.27
C THR A 6 -9.92 -8.64 1.26
N VAL A 7 -9.36 -7.64 0.58
CA VAL A 7 -7.94 -7.38 0.46
C VAL A 7 -7.42 -6.93 1.82
N LYS A 8 -6.68 -7.82 2.48
CA LYS A 8 -6.09 -7.54 3.79
C LYS A 8 -4.93 -6.56 3.63
N VAL A 9 -4.98 -5.47 4.38
CA VAL A 9 -3.86 -4.53 4.45
C VAL A 9 -2.63 -5.24 5.04
N PRO A 10 -1.47 -5.21 4.37
CA PRO A 10 -0.25 -5.82 4.87
C PRO A 10 0.18 -5.24 6.23
N SER A 11 0.69 -6.11 7.10
CA SER A 11 1.37 -5.73 8.34
C SER A 11 2.89 -5.65 8.19
N LYS A 12 3.43 -6.14 7.07
CA LYS A 12 4.86 -6.22 6.77
C LYS A 12 5.15 -5.53 5.43
N SER A 13 6.37 -5.01 5.28
CA SER A 13 6.80 -4.23 4.11
C SER A 13 6.86 -5.03 2.79
N ASP A 14 6.94 -6.35 2.87
CA ASP A 14 7.18 -7.28 1.76
C ASP A 14 5.93 -7.70 0.97
N ARG A 15 4.75 -7.15 1.28
CA ARG A 15 3.47 -7.55 0.63
C ARG A 15 2.62 -6.40 0.09
N TRP A 16 3.18 -5.19 0.02
CA TRP A 16 2.46 -4.02 -0.49
C TRP A 16 2.24 -4.09 -2.00
N ASP A 17 3.17 -4.67 -2.74
CA ASP A 17 3.05 -4.98 -4.16
C ASP A 17 1.81 -5.85 -4.46
N TYR A 18 1.65 -6.95 -3.73
CA TYR A 18 0.50 -7.84 -3.89
C TYR A 18 -0.82 -7.19 -3.46
N PHE A 19 -0.77 -6.35 -2.42
CA PHE A 19 -1.92 -5.58 -1.96
C PHE A 19 -2.42 -4.63 -3.05
N PHE A 20 -1.55 -3.79 -3.61
CA PHE A 20 -1.93 -2.83 -4.66
C PHE A 20 -2.37 -3.54 -5.94
N PHE A 21 -1.69 -4.61 -6.35
CA PHE A 21 -2.13 -5.42 -7.49
C PHE A 21 -3.55 -5.98 -7.30
N SER A 22 -3.85 -6.54 -6.13
CA SER A 22 -5.17 -7.08 -5.81
C SER A 22 -6.23 -5.98 -5.74
N LEU A 23 -5.87 -4.82 -5.21
CA LEU A 23 -6.74 -3.66 -5.10
C LEU A 23 -7.10 -3.07 -6.48
N GLU A 24 -6.12 -2.93 -7.36
CA GLU A 24 -6.34 -2.40 -8.71
C GLU A 24 -7.20 -3.34 -9.56
N LYS A 25 -6.95 -4.65 -9.44
CA LYS A 25 -7.84 -5.69 -10.01
C LYS A 25 -9.28 -5.52 -9.54
N ALA A 26 -9.46 -5.26 -8.25
CA ALA A 26 -10.77 -5.06 -7.65
C ALA A 26 -11.45 -3.75 -8.11
N PHE A 27 -10.70 -2.65 -8.21
CA PHE A 27 -11.20 -1.41 -8.78
C PHE A 27 -11.67 -1.58 -10.21
N ALA A 28 -10.90 -2.33 -11.02
CA ALA A 28 -11.28 -2.64 -12.39
C ALA A 28 -12.54 -3.52 -12.45
N SER A 29 -12.68 -4.52 -11.58
CA SER A 29 -13.86 -5.40 -11.59
C SER A 29 -15.16 -4.70 -11.17
N GLU A 30 -15.06 -3.73 -10.26
CA GLU A 30 -16.22 -3.00 -9.73
C GLU A 30 -16.44 -1.65 -10.46
N ASN A 31 -15.67 -1.35 -11.51
CA ASN A 31 -15.69 -0.08 -12.25
C ASN A 31 -15.62 1.16 -11.35
N VAL A 32 -14.73 1.14 -10.36
CA VAL A 32 -14.55 2.25 -9.42
C VAL A 32 -13.94 3.45 -10.16
N SER A 33 -14.64 4.60 -10.13
CA SER A 33 -14.15 5.87 -10.68
C SER A 33 -12.87 6.31 -9.97
N ASP A 34 -11.94 6.89 -10.72
CA ASP A 34 -10.63 7.32 -10.22
C ASP A 34 -10.76 8.31 -9.05
N GLU A 35 -11.79 9.15 -9.05
CA GLU A 35 -12.08 10.11 -7.98
C GLU A 35 -12.35 9.45 -6.61
N PHE A 36 -12.77 8.17 -6.59
CA PHE A 36 -13.09 7.43 -5.37
C PHE A 36 -11.95 6.50 -4.94
N LYS A 37 -11.02 6.14 -5.84
CA LYS A 37 -9.91 5.23 -5.52
C LYS A 37 -9.04 5.71 -4.34
N PRO A 38 -8.65 7.00 -4.23
CA PRO A 38 -7.89 7.49 -3.08
C PRO A 38 -8.66 7.34 -1.77
N LYS A 39 -9.95 7.69 -1.78
CA LYS A 39 -10.82 7.58 -0.60
C LYS A 39 -10.98 6.14 -0.14
N VAL A 40 -11.16 5.20 -1.09
CA VAL A 40 -11.28 3.77 -0.76
C VAL A 40 -9.97 3.23 -0.17
N LEU A 41 -8.82 3.64 -0.72
CA LEU A 41 -7.52 3.26 -0.17
C LEU A 41 -7.33 3.76 1.27
N LEU A 42 -7.64 5.04 1.54
CA LEU A 42 -7.61 5.62 2.88
C LEU A 42 -8.55 4.87 3.84
N CYS A 43 -9.78 4.56 3.41
CA CYS A 43 -10.72 3.80 4.22
C CYS A 43 -10.21 2.39 4.57
N MET A 44 -9.52 1.71 3.65
CA MET A 44 -8.95 0.38 3.95
C MET A 44 -7.76 0.44 4.88
N LEU A 45 -6.90 1.46 4.74
CA LEU A 45 -5.75 1.67 5.61
C LEU A 45 -6.16 1.94 7.07
N GLY A 46 -7.36 2.48 7.30
CA GLY A 46 -7.94 2.65 8.64
C GLY A 46 -7.03 3.45 9.56
N ASP A 47 -6.75 2.93 10.76
CA ASP A 47 -5.91 3.62 11.76
C ASP A 47 -4.47 3.88 11.27
N LYS A 48 -3.98 3.12 10.28
CA LYS A 48 -2.66 3.32 9.68
C LYS A 48 -2.56 4.61 8.86
N VAL A 49 -3.70 5.18 8.45
CA VAL A 49 -3.75 6.49 7.78
C VAL A 49 -3.23 7.60 8.67
N SER A 50 -3.40 7.52 9.99
CA SER A 50 -3.01 8.59 10.92
C SER A 50 -1.53 8.96 10.83
N ASN A 51 -0.65 7.99 10.57
CA ASN A 51 0.78 8.24 10.38
C ASN A 51 1.08 8.81 8.98
N LEU A 52 0.32 8.37 7.97
CA LEU A 52 0.46 8.85 6.60
C LEU A 52 -0.06 10.29 6.42
N LEU A 53 -1.11 10.69 7.15
CA LEU A 53 -1.73 12.02 7.06
C LEU A 53 -0.75 13.17 7.30
N ILE A 54 0.31 12.94 8.07
CA ILE A 54 1.37 13.93 8.31
C ILE A 54 2.09 14.30 7.00
N ASN A 55 2.13 13.37 6.05
CA ASN A 55 2.82 13.49 4.77
C ASN A 55 1.85 13.66 3.57
N LEU A 56 0.55 13.76 3.80
CA LEU A 56 -0.46 13.87 2.73
C LEU A 56 -0.87 15.33 2.50
N GLY A 57 -0.65 15.82 1.28
CA GLY A 57 -1.16 17.10 0.79
C GLY A 57 -2.50 16.95 0.06
N GLU A 58 -2.99 18.06 -0.53
CA GLU A 58 -4.26 18.04 -1.27
C GLU A 58 -4.22 17.22 -2.56
N GLU A 59 -3.04 17.07 -3.16
CA GLU A 59 -2.84 16.34 -4.41
C GLU A 59 -2.97 14.83 -4.18
N GLU A 60 -2.33 14.32 -3.13
CA GLU A 60 -2.40 12.91 -2.74
C GLU A 60 -3.81 12.49 -2.25
N LEU A 61 -4.65 13.44 -1.85
CA LEU A 61 -6.05 13.14 -1.52
C LEU A 61 -6.95 13.00 -2.77
N LYS A 62 -6.48 13.48 -3.93
CA LYS A 62 -7.23 13.50 -5.18
C LYS A 62 -6.68 12.51 -6.21
N ASP A 63 -5.38 12.20 -6.14
CA ASP A 63 -4.70 11.30 -7.06
C ASP A 63 -4.28 9.99 -6.38
N TYR A 64 -4.70 8.88 -6.97
CA TYR A 64 -4.45 7.55 -6.42
C TYR A 64 -2.97 7.15 -6.54
N GLU A 65 -2.29 7.51 -7.62
CA GLU A 65 -0.89 7.12 -7.82
C GLU A 65 0.02 7.89 -6.86
N SER A 66 -0.20 9.18 -6.67
CA SER A 66 0.50 9.99 -5.68
C SER A 66 0.30 9.43 -4.26
N LEU A 67 -0.94 9.09 -3.88
CA LEU A 67 -1.22 8.45 -2.59
C LEU A 67 -0.50 7.11 -2.42
N LYS A 68 -0.53 6.27 -3.47
CA LYS A 68 0.15 4.97 -3.48
C LYS A 68 1.66 5.12 -3.30
N GLN A 69 2.28 6.13 -3.91
CA GLN A 69 3.70 6.41 -3.69
C GLN A 69 4.02 6.81 -2.25
N VAL A 70 3.18 7.62 -1.61
CA VAL A 70 3.36 7.98 -0.20
C VAL A 70 3.26 6.75 0.70
N VAL A 71 2.27 5.89 0.46
CA VAL A 71 2.13 4.62 1.19
C VAL A 71 3.38 3.76 0.99
N LEU A 72 3.79 3.54 -0.26
CA LEU A 72 4.96 2.71 -0.55
C LEU A 72 6.24 3.25 0.12
N LYS A 73 6.42 4.57 0.17
CA LYS A 73 7.57 5.21 0.82
C LYS A 73 7.55 5.03 2.35
N ASP A 74 6.39 5.13 2.99
CA ASP A 74 6.27 4.95 4.45
C ASP A 74 6.52 3.49 4.87
N TYR A 75 6.21 2.55 3.98
CA TYR A 75 6.38 1.11 4.22
C TYR A 75 7.60 0.50 3.53
N GLU A 76 8.40 1.29 2.82
CA GLU A 76 9.64 0.80 2.24
C GLU A 76 10.58 0.37 3.38
N PRO A 77 11.17 -0.85 3.32
CA PRO A 77 12.11 -1.26 4.34
C PRO A 77 13.27 -0.28 4.35
N SER A 78 13.54 0.33 5.51
CA SER A 78 14.70 1.21 5.65
C SER A 78 15.98 0.49 5.18
N LEU A 79 16.93 1.25 4.61
CA LEU A 79 18.22 0.71 4.14
C LEU A 79 18.91 -0.19 5.17
N LYS A 80 18.73 0.12 6.46
CA LYS A 80 19.23 -0.69 7.57
C LYS A 80 18.58 -2.08 7.61
N ILE A 81 17.25 -2.18 7.48
CA ILE A 81 16.55 -3.47 7.42
C ILE A 81 16.94 -4.25 6.17
N CYS A 82 17.10 -3.58 5.02
CA CYS A 82 17.62 -4.23 3.81
C CYS A 82 19.01 -4.82 4.03
N LEU A 83 19.92 -4.08 4.67
CA LEU A 83 21.28 -4.56 4.99
C LEU A 83 21.26 -5.72 6.00
N GLU A 84 20.39 -5.65 7.01
CA GLU A 84 20.20 -6.75 7.96
C GLU A 84 19.63 -8.01 7.29
N ASN A 85 18.66 -7.86 6.38
CA ASN A 85 18.11 -8.99 5.63
C ASN A 85 19.16 -9.58 4.68
N PHE A 86 19.95 -8.74 4.01
CA PHE A 86 21.03 -9.18 3.13
C PHE A 86 22.12 -9.95 3.87
N THR A 87 22.49 -9.49 5.07
CA THR A 87 23.46 -10.19 5.91
C THR A 87 22.92 -11.49 6.51
N LYS A 88 21.61 -11.56 6.79
CA LYS A 88 20.93 -12.77 7.28
C LYS A 88 20.60 -13.79 6.18
N ALA A 89 20.53 -13.37 4.92
CA ALA A 89 20.26 -14.25 3.80
C ALA A 89 21.46 -15.20 3.57
N LYS A 90 21.35 -16.43 4.09
CA LYS A 90 22.29 -17.51 3.74
C LYS A 90 22.02 -17.95 2.31
N ARG A 91 23.07 -17.99 1.48
CA ARG A 91 23.04 -18.76 0.22
C ARG A 91 22.83 -20.22 0.60
N TYR A 92 21.76 -20.84 0.09
CA TYR A 92 21.70 -22.29 0.08
C TYR A 92 22.89 -22.78 -0.76
N PRO A 93 23.71 -23.72 -0.27
CA PRO A 93 24.69 -24.37 -1.11
C PRO A 93 23.96 -25.14 -2.22
N ASP A 94 24.43 -24.96 -3.46
CA ASP A 94 23.97 -25.70 -4.64
C ASP A 94 24.21 -27.21 -4.51
#